data_AF-A0A3F3RM22-F1
#
_entry.id   AF-A0A3F3RM22-F1
#
_cell.length_a   1.000
_cell.length_b   1.000
_cell.length_c   1.000
_cell.angle_alpha   90.00
_cell.angle_beta   90.00
_cell.angle_gamma   90.00
#
_symmetry.space_group_name_H-M   'P 1'
#
loop_
_entity.id
_entity.type
_entity.pdbx_description
1 polymer ?
#
loop_
_entity_poly.entity_id
_entity_poly.type
_entity_poly.pdbx_seq_one_letter_code
_entity_poly.pdbx_strand_id
1 'polypeptide(L)'
;MEYMQSDPFYGAVPAQSAGSVTGAGGVDLESLNGNVAGPMVKVDDPPKFELESYIANYTGRTRFNRLFLIGTCSTYLSVEALKAAVAEAKGGRDVSRYENAVRALAEVAPSDPEATLDKNWVDHMKKSVKAETDRLEHELRGYKNNLIKESIRMGNEDLGQHYNQIGDLVSASKAYSRMRDYCTTPTHIASMLFKIINVAIERGDWLSVQSNVHRLRNLQSKPEEQAKNQPKMSAALGLSQLHSGAYVDAANSFLATEPSLGDSYNEVLTSNDVAVYGGLCALASMDRNELQRRVLDNSSFRNFLELEPHIRRAISFFCNSKFRACLEILEAYKVDYLLDVHLQRHVKTLFTRIRTKSIQQYLVPFSRVTLESMTKMFAPGVIGGQADPTDSSSPFVQELIELIQDGTLDARIDLEKKVLVSNQVNLRTDVQQSILDSLDNYIREAHIRVLRTNIIQAGLEVRADERRPKDDRGKGGEAFGNFLPRGPGVM
;
A
#
# COMPACT_ATOMS: atom_id res chain seq x y z
N MET A 1 35.21 -23.89 67.15
CA MET A 1 36.67 -23.73 66.88
C MET A 1 36.86 -24.24 65.47
N GLU A 2 37.10 -23.45 64.43
CA GLU A 2 37.59 -22.07 64.31
C GLU A 2 36.65 -21.21 63.42
N TYR A 3 36.80 -19.89 63.52
CA TYR A 3 35.90 -18.78 63.14
C TYR A 3 35.85 -18.50 61.62
N MET A 4 34.71 -18.19 60.96
CA MET A 4 33.89 -16.92 60.90
C MET A 4 34.69 -15.74 60.27
N GLN A 5 34.30 -14.97 59.24
CA GLN A 5 33.07 -14.24 58.78
C GLN A 5 33.30 -13.82 57.29
N SER A 6 32.37 -13.88 56.32
CA SER A 6 31.18 -13.06 56.00
C SER A 6 31.43 -11.57 55.68
N ASP A 7 31.46 -11.21 54.39
CA ASP A 7 31.33 -9.84 53.86
C ASP A 7 29.89 -9.60 53.32
N PRO A 8 29.19 -8.55 53.79
CA PRO A 8 28.01 -7.98 53.17
C PRO A 8 28.36 -6.74 52.33
N PHE A 9 27.41 -6.26 51.51
CA PHE A 9 27.28 -4.93 50.88
C PHE A 9 27.06 -4.97 49.36
N TYR A 10 25.78 -4.97 48.97
CA TYR A 10 25.31 -4.11 47.88
C TYR A 10 24.13 -3.30 48.43
N GLY A 11 24.40 -2.01 48.69
CA GLY A 11 23.43 -1.03 49.16
C GLY A 11 22.61 -0.43 48.02
N ALA A 12 21.35 -0.16 48.30
CA ALA A 12 20.34 0.42 47.43
C ALA A 12 20.50 1.95 47.24
N VAL A 13 20.00 2.47 46.12
CA VAL A 13 19.68 3.89 45.85
C VAL A 13 18.38 3.93 45.00
N PRO A 14 17.48 4.94 45.17
CA PRO A 14 16.04 4.72 45.25
C PRO A 14 15.21 5.19 44.03
N ALA A 15 13.94 4.77 44.06
CA ALA A 15 12.85 5.20 43.21
C ALA A 15 12.35 6.62 43.56
N GLN A 16 12.05 7.42 42.53
CA GLN A 16 11.15 8.59 42.46
C GLN A 16 11.13 9.03 40.97
N SER A 17 10.06 9.43 40.31
CA SER A 17 8.63 9.49 40.63
C SER A 17 7.91 9.65 39.29
N ALA A 18 6.89 8.84 39.06
CA ALA A 18 5.98 8.96 37.92
C ALA A 18 4.98 10.09 38.20
N GLY A 19 4.92 11.07 37.31
CA GLY A 19 3.87 12.10 37.32
C GLY A 19 2.58 11.54 36.76
N SER A 20 1.59 11.40 37.63
CA SER A 20 0.19 11.11 37.30
C SER A 20 -0.50 12.34 36.68
N VAL A 21 -1.15 12.15 35.53
CA VAL A 21 -2.30 12.97 35.14
C VAL A 21 -3.46 12.02 34.86
N THR A 22 -4.41 12.02 35.80
CA THR A 22 -5.73 11.42 35.69
C THR A 22 -6.62 12.34 34.85
N GLY A 23 -7.28 11.76 33.84
CA GLY A 23 -8.26 12.46 33.02
C GLY A 23 -9.08 11.42 32.25
N ALA A 24 -10.19 11.02 32.87
CA ALA A 24 -11.13 10.04 32.36
C ALA A 24 -11.79 10.50 31.05
N GLY A 25 -11.90 9.56 30.12
CA GLY A 25 -12.64 9.68 28.87
C GLY A 25 -12.53 8.35 28.15
N GLY A 26 -13.42 7.42 28.52
CA GLY A 26 -13.50 6.10 27.89
C GLY A 26 -13.68 6.27 26.38
N VAL A 27 -12.70 5.80 25.63
CA VAL A 27 -12.81 5.74 24.18
C VAL A 27 -13.47 4.40 23.87
N ASP A 28 -14.74 4.47 23.47
CA ASP A 28 -15.56 3.32 23.11
C ASP A 28 -14.84 2.46 22.06
N LEU A 29 -14.48 1.26 22.49
CA LEU A 29 -13.76 0.25 21.72
C LEU A 29 -14.70 -0.51 20.77
N GLU A 30 -15.71 0.17 20.21
CA GLU A 30 -16.71 -0.38 19.27
C GLU A 30 -16.59 0.21 17.84
N SER A 31 -15.68 1.15 17.60
CA SER A 31 -15.55 1.85 16.31
C SER A 31 -14.54 1.25 15.31
N LEU A 32 -14.21 -0.04 15.44
CA LEU A 32 -13.28 -0.74 14.53
C LEU A 32 -13.96 -1.78 13.62
N ASN A 33 -15.29 -1.69 13.45
CA ASN A 33 -16.00 -2.49 12.46
C ASN A 33 -15.96 -1.82 11.08
N GLY A 34 -15.18 -2.40 10.16
CA GLY A 34 -15.39 -2.28 8.71
C GLY A 34 -14.93 -0.97 8.06
N ASN A 35 -13.65 -0.60 8.20
CA ASN A 35 -13.12 0.53 7.45
C ASN A 35 -12.59 0.12 6.07
N VAL A 36 -13.51 0.02 5.10
CA VAL A 36 -13.22 0.43 3.72
C VAL A 36 -13.15 1.96 3.72
N ALA A 37 -12.13 2.52 4.38
CA ALA A 37 -12.03 3.95 4.66
C ALA A 37 -11.56 4.75 3.44
N GLY A 38 -12.49 4.96 2.50
CA GLY A 38 -12.46 6.00 1.49
C GLY A 38 -13.91 6.35 1.13
N PRO A 39 -14.21 7.59 0.69
CA PRO A 39 -15.57 7.92 0.23
C PRO A 39 -15.93 6.98 -0.92
N MET A 40 -16.96 6.17 -0.72
CA MET A 40 -17.42 5.21 -1.72
C MET A 40 -17.91 5.97 -2.95
N VAL A 41 -17.30 5.69 -4.10
CA VAL A 41 -17.63 6.37 -5.35
C VAL A 41 -18.90 5.76 -5.93
N LYS A 42 -19.89 6.59 -6.25
CA LYS A 42 -21.07 6.16 -7.01
C LYS A 42 -20.72 6.08 -8.49
N VAL A 43 -21.09 4.97 -9.11
CA VAL A 43 -20.76 4.66 -10.50
C VAL A 43 -22.05 4.31 -11.24
N ASP A 44 -22.42 5.16 -12.19
CA ASP A 44 -23.68 5.03 -12.94
C ASP A 44 -23.54 4.25 -14.24
N ASP A 45 -22.34 4.26 -14.82
CA ASP A 45 -22.07 3.55 -16.05
C ASP A 45 -22.09 2.02 -15.85
N PRO A 46 -22.59 1.25 -16.83
CA PRO A 46 -22.62 -0.21 -16.73
C PRO A 46 -21.20 -0.77 -16.82
N PRO A 47 -20.81 -1.70 -15.92
CA PRO A 47 -19.54 -2.40 -16.02
C PRO A 47 -19.52 -3.34 -17.23
N LYS A 48 -18.33 -3.75 -17.65
CA LYS A 48 -18.16 -4.68 -18.77
C LYS A 48 -18.19 -6.15 -18.35
N PHE A 49 -18.07 -6.42 -17.06
CA PHE A 49 -18.17 -7.77 -16.53
C PHE A 49 -19.61 -8.12 -16.16
N GLU A 50 -19.92 -9.41 -16.23
CA GLU A 50 -21.15 -9.98 -15.70
C GLU A 50 -20.94 -10.36 -14.23
N LEU A 51 -21.90 -9.99 -13.37
CA LEU A 51 -21.76 -10.11 -11.93
C LEU A 51 -21.54 -11.55 -11.46
N GLU A 52 -22.35 -12.50 -11.93
CA GLU A 52 -22.26 -13.91 -11.50
C GLU A 52 -20.90 -14.53 -11.87
N SER A 53 -20.48 -14.36 -13.12
CA SER A 53 -19.20 -14.83 -13.64
C SER A 53 -18.01 -14.19 -12.90
N TYR A 54 -18.10 -12.90 -12.58
CA TYR A 54 -17.06 -12.20 -11.82
C TYR A 54 -16.95 -12.72 -10.39
N ILE A 55 -18.07 -12.88 -9.69
CA ILE A 55 -18.11 -13.29 -8.27
C ILE A 55 -17.81 -14.78 -8.08
N ALA A 56 -18.07 -15.61 -9.09
CA ALA A 56 -17.72 -17.04 -9.08
C ALA A 56 -16.21 -17.29 -8.89
N ASN A 57 -15.36 -16.35 -9.29
CA ASN A 57 -13.90 -16.47 -9.12
C ASN A 57 -13.44 -16.33 -7.67
N TYR A 58 -14.29 -15.82 -6.77
CA TYR A 58 -13.95 -15.52 -5.39
C TYR A 58 -14.64 -16.45 -4.39
N THR A 59 -13.96 -16.69 -3.28
CA THR A 59 -14.49 -17.50 -2.17
C THR A 59 -14.36 -16.79 -0.83
N GLY A 60 -15.05 -17.32 0.18
CA GLY A 60 -14.95 -16.83 1.55
C GLY A 60 -15.36 -15.37 1.71
N ARG A 61 -14.64 -14.66 2.58
CA ARG A 61 -15.05 -13.34 3.05
C ARG A 61 -14.90 -12.24 1.99
N THR A 62 -14.01 -12.43 1.01
CA THR A 62 -13.78 -11.50 -0.11
C THR A 62 -14.95 -11.47 -1.08
N ARG A 63 -15.59 -12.62 -1.32
CA ARG A 63 -16.79 -12.74 -2.17
C ARG A 63 -17.91 -11.78 -1.72
N PHE A 64 -18.24 -11.83 -0.43
CA PHE A 64 -19.20 -10.89 0.18
C PHE A 64 -18.73 -9.43 0.07
N ASN A 65 -17.46 -9.14 0.38
CA ASN A 65 -16.95 -7.76 0.35
C ASN A 65 -17.06 -7.15 -1.06
N ARG A 66 -16.77 -7.92 -2.10
CA ARG A 66 -16.91 -7.50 -3.50
C ARG A 66 -18.39 -7.28 -3.87
N LEU A 67 -19.27 -8.22 -3.53
CA LEU A 67 -20.72 -8.07 -3.74
C LEU A 67 -21.28 -6.82 -3.04
N PHE A 68 -20.92 -6.62 -1.78
CA PHE A 68 -21.38 -5.49 -0.98
C PHE A 68 -20.88 -4.16 -1.55
N LEU A 69 -19.61 -4.09 -1.99
CA LEU A 69 -19.07 -2.90 -2.64
C LEU A 69 -19.78 -2.60 -3.96
N ILE A 70 -19.93 -3.58 -4.85
CA ILE A 70 -20.61 -3.40 -6.14
C ILE A 70 -22.04 -2.93 -5.90
N GLY A 71 -22.75 -3.57 -4.96
CA GLY A 71 -24.12 -3.25 -4.60
C GLY A 71 -24.32 -1.82 -4.07
N THR A 72 -23.33 -1.31 -3.33
CA THR A 72 -23.39 0.03 -2.72
C THR A 72 -22.84 1.12 -3.64
N CYS A 73 -21.93 0.81 -4.55
CA CYS A 73 -21.30 1.77 -5.47
C CYS A 73 -21.98 1.86 -6.84
N SER A 74 -22.34 0.74 -7.44
CA SER A 74 -22.96 0.71 -8.77
C SER A 74 -24.45 1.01 -8.65
N THR A 75 -25.00 1.91 -9.48
CA THR A 75 -26.46 2.07 -9.58
C THR A 75 -27.08 1.05 -10.52
N TYR A 76 -26.32 0.54 -11.51
CA TYR A 76 -26.77 -0.48 -12.47
C TYR A 76 -26.89 -1.88 -11.84
N LEU A 77 -25.85 -2.37 -11.16
CA LEU A 77 -25.85 -3.71 -10.54
C LEU A 77 -26.32 -3.72 -9.08
N SER A 78 -26.81 -2.59 -8.56
CA SER A 78 -27.05 -2.38 -7.13
C SER A 78 -27.88 -3.48 -6.48
N VAL A 79 -29.11 -3.68 -7.00
CA VAL A 79 -30.09 -4.59 -6.43
C VAL A 79 -29.63 -6.04 -6.53
N GLU A 80 -29.17 -6.46 -7.71
CA GLU A 80 -28.70 -7.83 -7.94
C GLU A 80 -27.52 -8.20 -7.04
N ALA A 81 -26.52 -7.31 -6.94
CA ALA A 81 -25.35 -7.52 -6.09
C ALA A 81 -25.69 -7.52 -4.59
N LEU A 82 -26.62 -6.66 -4.15
CA LEU A 82 -27.07 -6.64 -2.75
C LEU A 82 -27.89 -7.88 -2.39
N LYS A 83 -28.76 -8.38 -3.28
CA LYS A 83 -29.47 -9.65 -3.07
C LYS A 83 -28.51 -10.83 -2.97
N ALA A 84 -27.54 -10.89 -3.89
CA ALA A 84 -26.48 -11.89 -3.82
C ALA A 84 -25.64 -11.76 -2.53
N ALA A 85 -25.36 -10.53 -2.06
CA ALA A 85 -24.68 -10.30 -0.78
C ALA A 85 -25.50 -10.78 0.43
N VAL A 86 -26.82 -10.56 0.42
CA VAL A 86 -27.76 -11.05 1.44
C VAL A 86 -27.78 -12.58 1.47
N ALA A 87 -27.89 -13.23 0.30
CA ALA A 87 -27.85 -14.68 0.18
C ALA A 87 -26.52 -15.26 0.68
N GLU A 88 -25.39 -14.66 0.28
CA GLU A 88 -24.05 -15.06 0.74
C GLU A 88 -23.90 -14.91 2.26
N ALA A 89 -24.38 -13.79 2.83
CA ALA A 89 -24.32 -13.55 4.27
C ALA A 89 -25.20 -14.53 5.07
N LYS A 90 -26.40 -14.87 4.57
CA LYS A 90 -27.29 -15.89 5.17
C LYS A 90 -26.70 -17.30 5.13
N GLY A 91 -25.90 -17.61 4.10
CA GLY A 91 -25.15 -18.86 4.00
C GLY A 91 -23.98 -18.95 5.00
N GLY A 92 -23.53 -17.81 5.52
CA GLY A 92 -22.46 -17.71 6.51
C GLY A 92 -22.94 -17.68 7.97
N ARG A 93 -22.03 -17.31 8.87
CA ARG A 93 -22.28 -17.14 10.32
C ARG A 93 -22.07 -15.69 10.80
N ASP A 94 -21.73 -14.78 9.90
CA ASP A 94 -21.45 -13.37 10.21
C ASP A 94 -22.74 -12.57 10.18
N VAL A 95 -23.30 -12.34 11.37
CA VAL A 95 -24.58 -11.64 11.53
C VAL A 95 -24.46 -10.16 11.19
N SER A 96 -23.30 -9.54 11.46
CA SER A 96 -23.06 -8.12 11.18
C SER A 96 -23.10 -7.85 9.68
N ARG A 97 -22.50 -8.74 8.87
CA ARG A 97 -22.56 -8.66 7.40
C ARG A 97 -23.98 -8.80 6.87
N TYR A 98 -24.76 -9.72 7.43
CA TYR A 98 -26.16 -9.89 7.05
C TYR A 98 -26.99 -8.63 7.36
N GLU A 99 -26.90 -8.11 8.58
CA GLU A 99 -27.60 -6.89 9.00
C GLU A 99 -27.22 -5.69 8.10
N ASN A 100 -25.94 -5.56 7.74
CA ASN A 100 -25.46 -4.50 6.85
C ASN A 100 -25.95 -4.66 5.41
N ALA A 101 -25.93 -5.88 4.85
CA ALA A 101 -26.40 -6.14 3.50
C ALA A 101 -27.90 -5.90 3.35
N VAL A 102 -28.71 -6.33 4.32
CA VAL A 102 -30.15 -6.08 4.34
C VAL A 102 -30.44 -4.57 4.46
N ARG A 103 -29.70 -3.85 5.32
CA ARG A 103 -29.85 -2.39 5.46
C ARG A 103 -29.57 -1.69 4.13
N ALA A 104 -28.45 -2.04 3.47
CA ALA A 104 -28.09 -1.47 2.18
C ALA A 104 -29.13 -1.81 1.09
N LEU A 105 -29.68 -3.03 1.08
CA LEU A 105 -30.74 -3.43 0.16
C LEU A 105 -32.04 -2.64 0.42
N ALA A 106 -32.40 -2.41 1.69
CA ALA A 106 -33.57 -1.65 2.07
C ALA A 106 -33.49 -0.16 1.67
N GLU A 107 -32.29 0.41 1.60
CA GLU A 107 -32.09 1.78 1.11
C GLU A 107 -32.35 1.92 -0.40
N VAL A 108 -32.02 0.88 -1.18
CA VAL A 108 -32.11 0.90 -2.65
C VAL A 108 -33.45 0.35 -3.15
N ALA A 109 -33.93 -0.74 -2.54
CA ALA A 109 -35.15 -1.45 -2.94
C ALA A 109 -36.01 -1.82 -1.72
N PRO A 110 -36.70 -0.84 -1.10
CA PRO A 110 -37.53 -1.09 0.10
C PRO A 110 -38.66 -2.11 -0.11
N SER A 111 -39.12 -2.29 -1.35
CA SER A 111 -40.20 -3.21 -1.72
C SER A 111 -39.74 -4.66 -1.95
N ASP A 112 -38.44 -4.94 -1.94
CA ASP A 112 -37.94 -6.31 -2.12
C ASP A 112 -38.19 -7.13 -0.84
N PRO A 113 -38.73 -8.37 -0.94
CA PRO A 113 -38.91 -9.25 0.23
C PRO A 113 -37.63 -9.49 1.04
N GLU A 114 -36.46 -9.49 0.39
CA GLU A 114 -35.15 -9.72 1.01
C GLU A 114 -34.60 -8.48 1.72
N ALA A 115 -35.23 -7.31 1.52
CA ALA A 115 -34.90 -6.07 2.22
C ALA A 115 -35.40 -6.04 3.68
N THR A 116 -36.12 -7.08 4.11
CA THR A 116 -36.61 -7.19 5.50
C THR A 116 -35.70 -8.09 6.33
N LEU A 117 -35.28 -7.58 7.48
CA LEU A 117 -34.41 -8.33 8.40
C LEU A 117 -35.15 -9.52 9.02
N ASP A 118 -34.68 -10.73 8.70
CA ASP A 118 -35.09 -11.95 9.38
C ASP A 118 -34.53 -12.01 10.81
N LYS A 119 -35.32 -11.52 11.77
CA LYS A 119 -34.97 -11.51 13.20
C LYS A 119 -34.83 -12.91 13.78
N ASN A 120 -35.60 -13.88 13.29
CA ASN A 120 -35.55 -15.25 13.78
C ASN A 120 -34.20 -15.88 13.43
N TRP A 121 -33.73 -15.68 12.19
CA TRP A 121 -32.40 -16.13 11.77
C TRP A 121 -31.31 -15.44 12.60
N VAL A 122 -31.39 -14.12 12.80
CA VAL A 122 -30.42 -13.35 13.59
C VAL A 122 -30.31 -13.89 15.01
N ASP A 123 -31.43 -14.07 15.71
CA ASP A 123 -31.44 -14.54 17.09
C ASP A 123 -30.98 -15.99 17.22
N HIS A 124 -31.39 -16.86 16.29
CA HIS A 124 -30.93 -18.24 16.23
C HIS A 124 -29.42 -18.30 15.98
N MET A 125 -28.91 -17.54 15.01
CA MET A 125 -27.49 -17.54 14.65
C MET A 125 -26.64 -16.97 15.78
N LYS A 126 -27.06 -15.87 16.44
CA LYS A 126 -26.37 -15.33 17.63
C LYS A 126 -26.26 -16.37 18.76
N LYS A 127 -27.34 -17.12 19.04
CA LYS A 127 -27.32 -18.22 20.03
C LYS A 127 -26.40 -19.36 19.60
N SER A 128 -26.47 -19.79 18.34
CA SER A 128 -25.65 -20.86 17.79
C SER A 128 -24.16 -20.50 17.80
N VAL A 129 -23.80 -19.29 17.39
CA VAL A 129 -22.43 -18.78 17.41
C VAL A 129 -21.89 -18.75 18.83
N LYS A 130 -22.67 -18.25 19.79
CA LYS A 130 -22.26 -18.20 21.20
C LYS A 130 -22.02 -19.60 21.76
N ALA A 131 -22.94 -20.54 21.54
CA ALA A 131 -22.80 -21.91 22.00
C ALA A 131 -21.56 -22.60 21.42
N GLU A 132 -21.27 -22.37 20.13
CA GLU A 132 -20.08 -22.92 19.47
C GLU A 132 -18.79 -22.28 20.00
N THR A 133 -18.76 -20.96 20.23
CA THR A 133 -17.62 -20.28 20.86
C THR A 133 -17.34 -20.86 22.25
N ASP A 134 -18.37 -20.98 23.09
CA ASP A 134 -18.24 -21.52 24.45
C ASP A 134 -17.73 -22.97 24.44
N ARG A 135 -18.21 -23.77 23.49
CA ARG A 135 -17.75 -25.15 23.26
C ARG A 135 -16.28 -25.22 22.87
N LEU A 136 -15.87 -24.50 21.83
CA LEU A 136 -14.48 -24.51 21.34
C LEU A 136 -13.51 -23.99 22.41
N GLU A 137 -13.89 -22.98 23.18
CA GLU A 137 -13.10 -22.50 24.32
C GLU A 137 -12.97 -23.55 25.43
N HIS A 138 -14.04 -24.30 25.71
CA HIS A 138 -14.03 -25.38 26.70
C HIS A 138 -13.13 -26.53 26.25
N GLU A 139 -13.25 -26.97 25.00
CA GLU A 139 -12.40 -28.01 24.39
C GLU A 139 -10.91 -27.59 24.43
N LEU A 140 -10.59 -26.34 24.07
CA LEU A 140 -9.23 -25.81 24.13
C LEU A 140 -8.67 -25.77 25.56
N ARG A 141 -9.50 -25.48 26.57
CA ARG A 141 -9.09 -25.58 27.98
C ARG A 141 -8.78 -27.03 28.36
N GLY A 142 -9.60 -27.98 27.92
CA GLY A 142 -9.33 -29.41 28.10
C GLY A 142 -8.00 -29.83 27.49
N TYR A 143 -7.71 -29.44 26.25
CA TYR A 143 -6.44 -29.74 25.58
C TYR A 143 -5.23 -29.13 26.30
N LYS A 144 -5.37 -27.92 26.85
CA LYS A 144 -4.33 -27.30 27.67
C LYS A 144 -4.07 -28.05 28.96
N ASN A 145 -5.11 -28.53 29.63
CA ASN A 145 -4.96 -29.36 30.84
C ASN A 145 -4.27 -30.69 30.55
N ASN A 146 -4.53 -31.27 29.38
CA ASN A 146 -3.92 -32.53 28.94
C ASN A 146 -2.49 -32.36 28.38
N LEU A 147 -2.02 -31.12 28.18
CA LEU A 147 -0.67 -30.76 27.72
C LEU A 147 -0.28 -31.37 26.35
N ILE A 148 -1.26 -31.70 25.49
CA ILE A 148 -1.00 -32.25 24.16
C ILE A 148 -0.81 -31.08 23.18
N LYS A 149 0.45 -30.81 22.79
CA LYS A 149 0.81 -29.66 21.93
C LYS A 149 0.00 -29.60 20.63
N GLU A 150 -0.15 -30.73 19.95
CA GLU A 150 -0.86 -30.77 18.67
C GLU A 150 -2.37 -30.48 18.83
N SER A 151 -3.00 -31.00 19.89
CA SER A 151 -4.40 -30.69 20.19
C SER A 151 -4.59 -29.22 20.57
N ILE A 152 -3.64 -28.62 21.30
CA ILE A 152 -3.68 -27.18 21.61
C ILE A 152 -3.50 -26.36 20.33
N ARG A 153 -2.61 -26.78 19.41
CA ARG A 153 -2.40 -26.12 18.12
C ARG A 153 -3.68 -26.14 17.29
N MET A 154 -4.27 -27.33 17.08
CA MET A 154 -5.52 -27.50 16.34
C MET A 154 -6.68 -26.74 17.01
N GLY A 155 -6.81 -26.80 18.33
CA GLY A 155 -7.87 -26.05 19.02
C GLY A 155 -7.75 -24.52 18.89
N ASN A 156 -6.53 -23.96 18.83
CA ASN A 156 -6.36 -22.53 18.51
C ASN A 156 -6.64 -22.24 17.02
N GLU A 157 -6.35 -23.18 16.12
CA GLU A 157 -6.67 -23.07 14.69
C GLU A 157 -8.18 -23.04 14.46
N ASP A 158 -8.92 -23.98 15.06
CA ASP A 158 -10.38 -24.08 14.97
C ASP A 158 -11.06 -22.84 15.57
N LEU A 159 -10.59 -22.40 16.74
CA LEU A 159 -11.10 -21.18 17.38
C LEU A 159 -10.82 -19.93 16.52
N GLY A 160 -9.63 -19.83 15.92
CA GLY A 160 -9.28 -18.75 15.00
C GLY A 160 -10.13 -18.76 13.73
N GLN A 161 -10.41 -19.94 13.18
CA GLN A 161 -11.27 -20.10 12.02
C GLN A 161 -12.72 -19.72 12.33
N HIS A 162 -13.25 -20.15 13.48
CA HIS A 162 -14.56 -19.77 13.97
C HIS A 162 -14.68 -18.25 14.15
N TYR A 163 -13.73 -17.61 14.83
CA TYR A 163 -13.71 -16.15 14.98
C TYR A 163 -13.65 -15.43 13.62
N ASN A 164 -12.90 -15.94 12.65
CA ASN A 164 -12.87 -15.37 11.31
C ASN A 164 -14.24 -15.50 10.60
N GLN A 165 -14.89 -16.66 10.70
CA GLN A 165 -16.20 -16.92 10.09
C GLN A 165 -17.30 -16.01 10.64
N ILE A 166 -17.27 -15.69 11.93
CA ILE A 166 -18.26 -14.80 12.56
C ILE A 166 -17.94 -13.31 12.39
N GLY A 167 -16.74 -12.98 11.91
CA GLY A 167 -16.29 -11.61 11.69
C GLY A 167 -15.55 -10.95 12.87
N ASP A 168 -15.24 -11.69 13.94
CA ASP A 168 -14.37 -11.19 15.02
C ASP A 168 -12.90 -11.35 14.64
N LEU A 169 -12.44 -10.42 13.79
CA LEU A 169 -11.08 -10.45 13.23
C LEU A 169 -10.00 -10.21 14.28
N VAL A 170 -10.32 -9.51 15.38
CA VAL A 170 -9.37 -9.24 16.46
C VAL A 170 -9.12 -10.50 17.26
N SER A 171 -10.17 -11.22 17.65
CA SER A 171 -10.05 -12.49 18.37
C SER A 171 -9.44 -13.59 17.48
N ALA A 172 -9.77 -13.62 16.19
CA ALA A 172 -9.13 -14.53 15.22
C ALA A 172 -7.61 -14.32 15.17
N SER A 173 -7.16 -13.07 15.04
CA SER A 173 -5.72 -12.73 15.04
C SER A 173 -5.02 -13.14 16.35
N LYS A 174 -5.68 -12.96 17.50
CA LYS A 174 -5.15 -13.40 18.81
C LYS A 174 -5.07 -14.91 18.92
N ALA A 175 -6.07 -15.65 18.44
CA ALA A 175 -6.09 -17.11 18.44
C ALA A 175 -4.93 -17.68 17.61
N TYR A 176 -4.75 -17.20 16.37
CA TYR A 176 -3.60 -17.60 15.55
C TYR A 176 -2.26 -17.17 16.12
N SER A 177 -2.17 -16.03 16.82
CA SER A 177 -0.93 -15.64 17.50
C SER A 177 -0.57 -16.59 18.65
N ARG A 178 -1.56 -17.09 19.41
CA ARG A 178 -1.38 -18.09 20.47
C ARG A 178 -1.01 -19.46 19.93
N MET A 179 -1.47 -19.80 18.73
CA MET A 179 -1.12 -21.04 18.04
C MET A 179 0.39 -21.19 17.82
N ARG A 180 1.13 -20.07 17.67
CA ARG A 180 2.57 -20.04 17.39
C ARG A 180 3.40 -20.90 18.33
N ASP A 181 3.14 -20.83 19.63
CA ASP A 181 3.95 -21.50 20.66
C ASP A 181 3.84 -23.03 20.59
N TYR A 182 2.85 -23.53 19.85
CA TYR A 182 2.55 -24.95 19.66
C TYR A 182 2.88 -25.44 18.24
N CYS A 183 3.42 -24.59 17.37
CA CYS A 183 3.90 -24.98 16.05
C CYS A 183 5.28 -25.67 16.15
N THR A 184 5.37 -26.91 15.66
CA THR A 184 6.58 -27.75 15.74
C THR A 184 7.32 -27.89 14.41
N THR A 185 6.63 -27.75 13.28
CA THR A 185 7.20 -27.89 11.93
C THR A 185 7.15 -26.56 11.17
N PRO A 186 8.02 -26.36 10.15
CA PRO A 186 7.91 -25.23 9.25
C PRO A 186 6.54 -25.15 8.56
N THR A 187 5.92 -26.28 8.23
CA THR A 187 4.58 -26.32 7.63
C THR A 187 3.51 -25.77 8.58
N HIS A 188 3.58 -26.05 9.88
CA HIS A 188 2.68 -25.47 10.88
C HIS A 188 2.86 -23.95 10.96
N ILE A 189 4.10 -23.46 10.97
CA ILE A 189 4.41 -22.03 11.00
C ILE A 189 3.89 -21.35 9.73
N ALA A 190 4.11 -21.94 8.55
CA ALA A 190 3.66 -21.39 7.29
C ALA A 190 2.13 -21.29 7.22
N SER A 191 1.41 -22.37 7.58
CA SER A 191 -0.06 -22.40 7.62
C SER A 191 -0.61 -21.30 8.54
N MET A 192 -0.08 -21.20 9.76
CA MET A 192 -0.46 -20.16 10.72
C MET A 192 -0.21 -18.75 10.17
N LEU A 193 0.96 -18.49 9.58
CA LEU A 193 1.29 -17.17 9.03
C LEU A 193 0.36 -16.78 7.88
N PHE A 194 -0.04 -17.71 7.00
CA PHE A 194 -1.05 -17.44 5.97
C PHE A 194 -2.40 -17.05 6.57
N LYS A 195 -2.87 -17.74 7.63
CA LYS A 195 -4.12 -17.37 8.30
C LYS A 195 -4.03 -15.99 8.95
N ILE A 196 -2.89 -15.65 9.56
CA ILE A 196 -2.64 -14.30 10.11
C ILE A 196 -2.66 -13.25 8.99
N ILE A 197 -2.03 -13.53 7.85
CA ILE A 197 -2.02 -12.63 6.68
C ILE A 197 -3.43 -12.40 6.17
N ASN A 198 -4.23 -13.46 5.98
CA ASN A 198 -5.60 -13.32 5.48
C ASN A 198 -6.46 -12.46 6.42
N VAL A 199 -6.40 -12.71 7.73
CA VAL A 199 -7.11 -11.88 8.72
C VAL A 199 -6.57 -10.45 8.73
N ALA A 200 -5.26 -10.23 8.55
CA ALA A 200 -4.68 -8.90 8.49
C ALA A 200 -5.13 -8.11 7.25
N ILE A 201 -5.24 -8.79 6.08
CA ILE A 201 -5.79 -8.19 4.85
C ILE A 201 -7.24 -7.76 5.07
N GLU A 202 -8.06 -8.62 5.68
CA GLU A 202 -9.46 -8.29 5.97
C GLU A 202 -9.62 -7.13 6.96
N ARG A 203 -8.68 -7.00 7.91
CA ARG A 203 -8.63 -5.87 8.86
C ARG A 203 -8.09 -4.58 8.22
N GLY A 204 -7.48 -4.66 7.04
CA GLY A 204 -6.74 -3.56 6.44
C GLY A 204 -5.42 -3.22 7.14
N ASP A 205 -4.86 -4.15 7.94
CA ASP A 205 -3.57 -3.98 8.62
C ASP A 205 -2.41 -4.42 7.70
N TRP A 206 -2.08 -3.54 6.74
CA TRP A 206 -1.09 -3.82 5.70
C TRP A 206 0.35 -3.95 6.24
N LEU A 207 0.66 -3.30 7.36
CA LEU A 207 1.96 -3.44 8.04
C LEU A 207 2.14 -4.86 8.60
N SER A 208 1.09 -5.39 9.23
CA SER A 208 1.08 -6.78 9.69
C SER A 208 1.22 -7.76 8.52
N VAL A 209 0.55 -7.51 7.39
CA VAL A 209 0.73 -8.32 6.16
C VAL A 209 2.19 -8.35 5.74
N GLN A 210 2.82 -7.18 5.59
CA GLN A 210 4.23 -7.10 5.17
C GLN A 210 5.14 -7.86 6.14
N SER A 211 5.03 -7.61 7.45
CA SER A 211 5.89 -8.25 8.44
C SER A 211 5.77 -9.79 8.43
N ASN A 212 4.55 -10.32 8.31
CA ASN A 212 4.33 -11.77 8.29
C ASN A 212 4.76 -12.41 6.96
N VAL A 213 4.65 -11.72 5.82
CA VAL A 213 5.22 -12.20 4.55
C VAL A 213 6.75 -12.26 4.62
N HIS A 214 7.41 -11.28 5.23
CA HIS A 214 8.87 -11.34 5.43
C HIS A 214 9.27 -12.51 6.34
N ARG A 215 8.49 -12.81 7.38
CA ARG A 215 8.69 -13.99 8.23
C ARG A 215 8.52 -15.30 7.45
N LEU A 216 7.52 -15.40 6.57
CA LEU A 216 7.33 -16.54 5.67
C LEU A 216 8.53 -16.72 4.71
N ARG A 217 9.05 -15.62 4.15
CA ARG A 217 10.20 -15.64 3.24
C ARG A 217 11.47 -16.19 3.89
N ASN A 218 11.67 -15.86 5.16
CA ASN A 218 12.83 -16.30 5.94
C ASN A 218 12.67 -17.69 6.56
N LEU A 219 11.53 -18.36 6.35
CA LEU A 219 11.27 -19.68 6.91
C LEU A 219 12.04 -20.74 6.13
N GLN A 220 12.92 -21.47 6.81
CA GLN A 220 13.66 -22.60 6.24
C GLN A 220 12.71 -23.79 6.03
N SER A 221 12.11 -23.86 4.84
CA SER A 221 11.22 -24.95 4.41
C SER A 221 11.84 -25.71 3.25
N LYS A 222 11.28 -26.88 2.90
CA LYS A 222 11.73 -27.62 1.71
C LYS A 222 11.51 -26.77 0.45
N PRO A 223 12.40 -26.84 -0.57
CA PRO A 223 12.26 -26.05 -1.79
C PRO A 223 10.90 -26.20 -2.49
N GLU A 224 10.33 -27.41 -2.49
CA GLU A 224 9.01 -27.69 -3.09
C GLU A 224 7.86 -26.98 -2.36
N GLU A 225 7.88 -26.94 -1.03
CA GLU A 225 6.86 -26.24 -0.22
C GLU A 225 7.00 -24.73 -0.36
N GLN A 226 8.25 -24.26 -0.44
CA GLN A 226 8.53 -22.85 -0.68
C GLN A 226 8.02 -22.39 -2.04
N ALA A 227 8.23 -23.19 -3.10
CA ALA A 227 7.72 -22.90 -4.43
C ALA A 227 6.18 -22.84 -4.48
N LYS A 228 5.47 -23.69 -3.72
CA LYS A 228 3.99 -23.63 -3.62
C LYS A 228 3.47 -22.38 -2.90
N ASN A 229 4.21 -21.91 -1.90
CA ASN A 229 3.80 -20.77 -1.07
C ASN A 229 4.22 -19.42 -1.69
N GLN A 230 5.25 -19.43 -2.53
CA GLN A 230 5.84 -18.23 -3.10
C GLN A 230 4.86 -17.35 -3.89
N PRO A 231 3.95 -17.88 -4.74
CA PRO A 231 2.98 -17.05 -5.45
C PRO A 231 2.04 -16.31 -4.50
N LYS A 232 1.54 -16.99 -3.47
CA LYS A 232 0.66 -16.39 -2.44
C LYS A 232 1.37 -15.28 -1.68
N MET A 233 2.64 -15.51 -1.33
CA MET A 233 3.46 -14.52 -0.63
C MET A 233 3.72 -13.27 -1.51
N SER A 234 4.09 -13.46 -2.78
CA SER A 234 4.31 -12.37 -3.72
C SER A 234 3.04 -11.56 -3.96
N ALA A 235 1.90 -12.22 -4.12
CA ALA A 235 0.62 -11.56 -4.34
C ALA A 235 0.13 -10.78 -3.10
N ALA A 236 0.23 -11.38 -1.91
CA ALA A 236 -0.09 -10.70 -0.64
C ALA A 236 0.82 -9.49 -0.39
N LEU A 237 2.12 -9.60 -0.69
CA LEU A 237 3.06 -8.49 -0.58
C LEU A 237 2.72 -7.36 -1.57
N GLY A 238 2.46 -7.70 -2.83
CA GLY A 238 2.06 -6.74 -3.85
C GLY A 238 0.79 -5.99 -3.47
N LEU A 239 -0.19 -6.70 -2.89
CA LEU A 239 -1.42 -6.10 -2.39
C LEU A 239 -1.16 -5.10 -1.25
N SER A 240 -0.31 -5.45 -0.28
CA SER A 240 0.05 -4.54 0.82
C SER A 240 0.80 -3.28 0.35
N GLN A 241 1.63 -3.41 -0.68
CA GLN A 241 2.38 -2.31 -1.28
C GLN A 241 1.47 -1.40 -2.12
N LEU A 242 0.48 -1.98 -2.81
CA LEU A 242 -0.55 -1.23 -3.51
C LEU A 242 -1.30 -0.31 -2.55
N HIS A 243 -1.79 -0.83 -1.42
CA HIS A 243 -2.49 -0.03 -0.40
C HIS A 243 -1.62 1.04 0.25
N SER A 244 -0.30 0.83 0.27
CA SER A 244 0.68 1.81 0.75
C SER A 244 1.00 2.89 -0.30
N GLY A 245 0.48 2.78 -1.53
CA GLY A 245 0.77 3.68 -2.65
C GLY A 245 2.17 3.50 -3.27
N ALA A 246 2.88 2.45 -2.88
CA ALA A 246 4.21 2.10 -3.40
C ALA A 246 4.08 1.29 -4.70
N TYR A 247 3.61 1.95 -5.77
CA TYR A 247 3.22 1.28 -7.02
C TYR A 247 4.37 0.56 -7.74
N VAL A 248 5.61 1.07 -7.65
CA VAL A 248 6.80 0.39 -8.23
C VAL A 248 7.03 -0.95 -7.54
N ASP A 249 7.02 -0.96 -6.21
CA ASP A 249 7.23 -2.18 -5.42
C ASP A 249 6.08 -3.15 -5.60
N ALA A 250 4.85 -2.65 -5.61
CA ALA A 250 3.66 -3.45 -5.89
C ALA A 250 3.77 -4.14 -7.27
N ALA A 251 4.14 -3.39 -8.31
CA ALA A 251 4.37 -3.95 -9.65
C ALA A 251 5.45 -5.03 -9.61
N ASN A 252 6.58 -4.80 -8.93
CA ASN A 252 7.65 -5.78 -8.80
C ASN A 252 7.18 -7.08 -8.14
N SER A 253 6.39 -6.98 -7.06
CA SER A 253 5.86 -8.14 -6.33
C SER A 253 4.81 -8.90 -7.16
N PHE A 254 3.90 -8.21 -7.85
CA PHE A 254 2.92 -8.87 -8.73
C PHE A 254 3.60 -9.54 -9.94
N LEU A 255 4.57 -8.90 -10.57
CA LEU A 255 5.33 -9.48 -11.70
C LEU A 255 6.19 -10.68 -11.29
N ALA A 256 6.57 -10.77 -10.00
CA ALA A 256 7.27 -11.91 -9.42
C ALA A 256 6.33 -13.06 -8.98
N THR A 257 5.02 -12.91 -9.16
CA THR A 257 4.06 -13.97 -8.88
C THR A 257 4.08 -14.99 -10.02
N GLU A 258 4.16 -16.28 -9.68
CA GLU A 258 4.15 -17.34 -10.69
C GLU A 258 2.72 -17.79 -11.02
N PRO A 259 2.46 -18.27 -12.27
CA PRO A 259 1.15 -18.78 -12.69
C PRO A 259 0.60 -19.95 -11.87
N SER A 260 1.46 -20.61 -11.09
CA SER A 260 1.09 -21.68 -10.15
C SER A 260 0.13 -21.24 -9.04
N LEU A 261 -0.14 -19.93 -8.90
CA LEU A 261 -1.16 -19.39 -8.01
C LEU A 261 -2.55 -20.02 -8.26
N GLY A 262 -2.99 -20.10 -9.52
CA GLY A 262 -4.28 -20.66 -9.92
C GLY A 262 -5.44 -20.20 -9.03
N ASP A 263 -6.23 -21.16 -8.57
CA ASP A 263 -7.37 -20.94 -7.65
C ASP A 263 -7.02 -21.04 -6.16
N SER A 264 -5.73 -21.23 -5.84
CA SER A 264 -5.31 -21.56 -4.48
C SER A 264 -5.44 -20.40 -3.48
N TYR A 265 -5.72 -19.18 -3.96
CA TYR A 265 -5.76 -17.96 -3.15
C TYR A 265 -7.00 -17.08 -3.39
N ASN A 266 -8.06 -17.66 -3.98
CA ASN A 266 -9.32 -16.98 -4.32
C ASN A 266 -10.08 -16.41 -3.11
N GLU A 267 -9.67 -16.77 -1.90
CA GLU A 267 -10.15 -16.16 -0.65
C GLU A 267 -9.65 -14.71 -0.46
N VAL A 268 -8.56 -14.32 -1.14
CA VAL A 268 -7.99 -12.97 -1.11
C VAL A 268 -8.00 -12.33 -2.50
N LEU A 269 -7.38 -12.97 -3.49
CA LEU A 269 -7.18 -12.42 -4.82
C LEU A 269 -7.09 -13.52 -5.88
N THR A 270 -7.51 -13.18 -7.10
CA THR A 270 -7.53 -14.10 -8.25
C THR A 270 -6.34 -13.84 -9.18
N SER A 271 -6.12 -14.77 -10.11
CA SER A 271 -5.13 -14.59 -11.18
C SER A 271 -5.44 -13.38 -12.08
N ASN A 272 -6.73 -13.05 -12.29
CA ASN A 272 -7.16 -11.84 -12.99
C ASN A 272 -6.76 -10.57 -12.23
N ASP A 273 -6.95 -10.54 -10.90
CA ASP A 273 -6.54 -9.41 -10.07
C ASP A 273 -5.03 -9.16 -10.16
N VAL A 274 -4.21 -10.22 -10.16
CA VAL A 274 -2.75 -10.10 -10.34
C VAL A 274 -2.40 -9.47 -11.70
N ALA A 275 -3.11 -9.85 -12.76
CA ALA A 275 -2.92 -9.28 -14.09
C ALA A 275 -3.23 -7.77 -14.12
N VAL A 276 -4.39 -7.39 -13.56
CA VAL A 276 -4.86 -5.99 -13.54
C VAL A 276 -3.98 -5.15 -12.62
N TYR A 277 -3.79 -5.55 -11.37
CA TYR A 277 -3.02 -4.76 -10.39
C TYR A 277 -1.56 -4.66 -10.79
N GLY A 278 -0.94 -5.78 -11.20
CA GLY A 278 0.44 -5.80 -11.67
C GLY A 278 0.62 -4.96 -12.93
N GLY A 279 -0.29 -5.11 -13.90
CA GLY A 279 -0.23 -4.39 -15.18
C GLY A 279 -0.44 -2.89 -15.03
N LEU A 280 -1.44 -2.44 -14.26
CA LEU A 280 -1.70 -1.02 -14.01
C LEU A 280 -0.59 -0.37 -13.18
N CYS A 281 -0.11 -1.04 -12.12
CA CYS A 281 1.02 -0.53 -11.35
C CYS A 281 2.26 -0.39 -12.22
N ALA A 282 2.60 -1.42 -13.01
CA ALA A 282 3.74 -1.36 -13.92
C ALA A 282 3.58 -0.25 -14.97
N LEU A 283 2.40 -0.12 -15.57
CA LEU A 283 2.13 0.92 -16.56
C LEU A 283 2.27 2.33 -15.96
N ALA A 284 1.85 2.53 -14.72
CA ALA A 284 1.96 3.80 -14.01
C ALA A 284 3.39 4.13 -13.56
N SER A 285 4.26 3.14 -13.35
CA SER A 285 5.53 3.36 -12.63
C SER A 285 6.80 3.03 -13.41
N MET A 286 6.81 2.01 -14.26
CA MET A 286 8.01 1.52 -14.96
C MET A 286 8.28 2.29 -16.25
N ASP A 287 9.53 2.40 -16.70
CA ASP A 287 9.81 3.03 -17.99
C ASP A 287 9.44 2.15 -19.21
N ARG A 288 9.62 2.66 -20.43
CA ARG A 288 9.30 1.93 -21.67
C ARG A 288 10.10 0.63 -21.83
N ASN A 289 11.39 0.65 -21.46
CA ASN A 289 12.28 -0.50 -21.60
C ASN A 289 11.98 -1.56 -20.54
N GLU A 290 11.69 -1.13 -19.32
CA GLU A 290 11.24 -1.98 -18.23
C GLU A 290 9.91 -2.65 -18.53
N LEU A 291 8.93 -1.91 -19.07
CA LEU A 291 7.65 -2.48 -19.50
C LEU A 291 7.83 -3.57 -20.57
N GLN A 292 8.69 -3.32 -21.56
CA GLN A 292 8.99 -4.33 -22.57
C GLN A 292 9.62 -5.58 -21.93
N ARG A 293 10.75 -5.39 -21.22
CA ARG A 293 11.56 -6.49 -20.68
C ARG A 293 10.90 -7.27 -19.55
N ARG A 294 10.21 -6.57 -18.64
CA ARG A 294 9.71 -7.15 -17.38
C ARG A 294 8.24 -7.54 -17.41
N VAL A 295 7.47 -7.00 -18.36
CA VAL A 295 6.03 -7.26 -18.47
C VAL A 295 5.70 -8.02 -19.75
N LEU A 296 6.08 -7.48 -20.92
CA LEU A 296 5.71 -8.08 -22.21
C LEU A 296 6.55 -9.32 -22.57
N ASP A 297 7.84 -9.29 -22.24
CA ASP A 297 8.79 -10.38 -22.51
C ASP A 297 8.87 -11.40 -21.36
N ASN A 298 8.22 -11.11 -20.22
CA ASN A 298 8.17 -12.01 -19.08
C ASN A 298 7.17 -13.15 -19.32
N SER A 299 7.70 -14.36 -19.55
CA SER A 299 6.91 -15.55 -19.84
C SER A 299 5.95 -15.92 -18.72
N SER A 300 6.35 -15.77 -17.45
CA SER A 300 5.51 -16.05 -16.29
C SER A 300 4.32 -15.11 -16.25
N PHE A 301 4.57 -13.80 -16.31
CA PHE A 301 3.50 -12.81 -16.21
C PHE A 301 2.59 -12.75 -17.44
N ARG A 302 3.09 -13.17 -18.60
CA ARG A 302 2.31 -13.28 -19.83
C ARG A 302 1.09 -14.19 -19.69
N ASN A 303 1.16 -15.26 -18.89
CA ASN A 303 0.01 -16.14 -18.65
C ASN A 303 -1.14 -15.39 -17.94
N PHE A 304 -0.82 -14.51 -16.99
CA PHE A 304 -1.82 -13.65 -16.34
C PHE A 304 -2.40 -12.63 -17.32
N LEU A 305 -1.56 -12.04 -18.17
CA LEU A 305 -2.00 -11.08 -19.19
C LEU A 305 -2.85 -11.71 -20.32
N GLU A 306 -2.87 -13.03 -20.45
CA GLU A 306 -3.77 -13.73 -21.36
C GLU A 306 -5.20 -13.83 -20.81
N LEU A 307 -5.36 -13.82 -19.48
CA LEU A 307 -6.67 -13.67 -18.83
C LEU A 307 -7.24 -12.26 -19.07
N GLU A 308 -6.38 -11.24 -19.06
CA GLU A 308 -6.78 -9.83 -19.25
C GLU A 308 -6.09 -9.19 -20.46
N PRO A 309 -6.50 -9.53 -21.70
CA PRO A 309 -5.83 -9.08 -22.91
C PRO A 309 -5.91 -7.57 -23.12
N HIS A 310 -6.87 -6.90 -22.50
CA HIS A 310 -7.02 -5.45 -22.60
C HIS A 310 -5.86 -4.69 -21.91
N ILE A 311 -5.39 -5.17 -20.75
CA ILE A 311 -4.21 -4.63 -20.06
C ILE A 311 -2.96 -4.81 -20.91
N ARG A 312 -2.77 -6.01 -21.47
CA ARG A 312 -1.64 -6.30 -22.36
C ARG A 312 -1.61 -5.38 -23.57
N ARG A 313 -2.77 -5.14 -24.20
CA ARG A 313 -2.91 -4.20 -25.32
C ARG A 313 -2.58 -2.77 -24.91
N ALA A 314 -3.06 -2.30 -23.75
CA ALA A 314 -2.75 -0.96 -23.24
C ALA A 314 -1.24 -0.75 -23.06
N ILE A 315 -0.56 -1.72 -22.41
CA ILE A 315 0.90 -1.68 -22.21
C ILE A 315 1.65 -1.71 -23.55
N SER A 316 1.22 -2.56 -24.49
CA SER A 316 1.80 -2.61 -25.83
C SER A 316 1.61 -1.31 -26.61
N PHE A 317 0.45 -0.66 -26.50
CA PHE A 317 0.21 0.65 -27.13
C PHE A 317 1.06 1.75 -26.52
N PHE A 318 1.25 1.75 -25.21
CA PHE A 318 2.20 2.64 -24.55
C PHE A 318 3.64 2.43 -25.08
N CYS A 319 4.10 1.18 -25.13
CA CYS A 319 5.43 0.86 -25.67
C CYS A 319 5.59 1.14 -27.17
N ASN A 320 4.51 1.26 -27.93
CA ASN A 320 4.51 1.62 -29.35
C ASN A 320 4.19 3.10 -29.61
N SER A 321 4.21 3.95 -28.56
CA SER A 321 3.90 5.38 -28.64
C SER A 321 2.49 5.71 -29.15
N LYS A 322 1.55 4.75 -29.06
CA LYS A 322 0.12 4.91 -29.39
C LYS A 322 -0.67 5.31 -28.13
N PHE A 323 -0.34 6.47 -27.57
CA PHE A 323 -0.86 6.91 -26.26
C PHE A 323 -2.38 7.08 -26.22
N ARG A 324 -2.98 7.60 -27.28
CA ARG A 324 -4.44 7.76 -27.37
C ARG A 324 -5.19 6.43 -27.20
N ALA A 325 -4.79 5.41 -27.95
CA ALA A 325 -5.41 4.08 -27.86
C ALA A 325 -5.18 3.43 -26.48
N CYS A 326 -4.04 3.69 -25.84
CA CYS A 326 -3.78 3.24 -24.46
C CYS A 326 -4.78 3.88 -23.48
N LEU A 327 -4.94 5.21 -23.53
CA LEU A 327 -5.85 5.95 -22.65
C LEU A 327 -7.32 5.62 -22.92
N GLU A 328 -7.71 5.38 -24.17
CA GLU A 328 -9.06 4.94 -24.54
C GLU A 328 -9.38 3.57 -23.94
N ILE A 329 -8.44 2.62 -23.91
CA ILE A 329 -8.62 1.34 -23.21
C ILE A 329 -8.80 1.56 -21.72
N LEU A 330 -7.97 2.39 -21.09
CA LEU A 330 -8.06 2.65 -19.65
C LEU A 330 -9.39 3.27 -19.26
N GLU A 331 -9.85 4.29 -20.00
CA GLU A 331 -11.15 4.92 -19.73
C GLU A 331 -12.29 3.94 -19.95
N ALA A 332 -12.21 3.08 -20.97
CA ALA A 332 -13.25 2.10 -21.27
C ALA A 332 -13.38 0.99 -20.21
N TYR A 333 -12.41 0.78 -19.32
CA TYR A 333 -12.46 -0.20 -18.22
C TYR A 333 -12.45 0.47 -16.84
N LYS A 334 -12.50 1.81 -16.79
CA LYS A 334 -12.47 2.58 -15.55
C LYS A 334 -13.60 2.22 -14.58
N VAL A 335 -14.79 1.96 -15.12
CA VAL A 335 -15.98 1.54 -14.37
C VAL A 335 -15.67 0.25 -13.58
N ASP A 336 -15.09 -0.74 -14.25
CA ASP A 336 -14.76 -2.03 -13.63
C ASP A 336 -13.77 -1.84 -12.47
N TYR A 337 -12.76 -0.99 -12.65
CA TYR A 337 -11.76 -0.70 -11.62
C TYR A 337 -12.30 0.12 -10.45
N LEU A 338 -13.30 0.97 -10.68
CA LEU A 338 -13.98 1.72 -9.62
C LEU A 338 -14.90 0.84 -8.77
N LEU A 339 -15.30 -0.33 -9.29
CA LEU A 339 -16.11 -1.32 -8.58
C LEU A 339 -15.26 -2.41 -7.88
N ASP A 340 -13.93 -2.24 -7.86
CA ASP A 340 -13.00 -3.17 -7.24
C ASP A 340 -12.61 -2.76 -5.79
N VAL A 341 -12.57 -3.74 -4.88
CA VAL A 341 -12.32 -3.55 -3.43
C VAL A 341 -10.96 -2.94 -3.12
N HIS A 342 -9.94 -3.28 -3.88
CA HIS A 342 -8.58 -2.81 -3.62
C HIS A 342 -8.21 -1.65 -4.52
N LEU A 343 -8.65 -1.67 -5.79
CA LEU A 343 -8.22 -0.72 -6.80
C LEU A 343 -8.97 0.62 -6.74
N GLN A 344 -10.24 0.66 -6.30
CA GLN A 344 -11.11 1.85 -6.35
C GLN A 344 -10.40 3.13 -5.87
N ARG A 345 -9.72 3.07 -4.72
CA ARG A 345 -9.01 4.23 -4.12
C ARG A 345 -7.78 4.68 -4.92
N HIS A 346 -7.20 3.80 -5.71
CA HIS A 346 -5.97 4.04 -6.48
C HIS A 346 -6.25 4.43 -7.92
N VAL A 347 -7.45 4.18 -8.47
CA VAL A 347 -7.81 4.45 -9.87
C VAL A 347 -7.41 5.87 -10.28
N LYS A 348 -7.83 6.89 -9.52
CA LYS A 348 -7.51 8.29 -9.82
C LYS A 348 -5.99 8.51 -9.93
N THR A 349 -5.25 8.09 -8.91
CA THR A 349 -3.80 8.27 -8.85
C THR A 349 -3.06 7.52 -9.96
N LEU A 350 -3.44 6.26 -10.22
CA LEU A 350 -2.84 5.44 -11.27
C LEU A 350 -3.12 6.05 -12.66
N PHE A 351 -4.36 6.45 -12.93
CA PHE A 351 -4.74 7.03 -14.22
C PHE A 351 -4.05 8.37 -14.47
N THR A 352 -3.97 9.24 -13.45
CA THR A 352 -3.22 10.50 -13.54
C THR A 352 -1.74 10.21 -13.83
N ARG A 353 -1.09 9.30 -13.10
CA ARG A 353 0.32 8.95 -13.36
C ARG A 353 0.55 8.41 -14.76
N ILE A 354 -0.31 7.50 -15.24
CA ILE A 354 -0.20 6.95 -16.59
C ILE A 354 -0.37 8.05 -17.65
N ARG A 355 -1.32 8.97 -17.44
CA ARG A 355 -1.57 10.11 -18.33
C ARG A 355 -0.37 11.05 -18.37
N THR A 356 0.11 11.53 -17.23
CA THR A 356 1.29 12.40 -17.12
C THR A 356 2.51 11.76 -17.78
N LYS A 357 2.76 10.48 -17.52
CA LYS A 357 3.85 9.71 -18.13
C LYS A 357 3.70 9.58 -19.64
N SER A 358 2.48 9.42 -20.14
CA SER A 358 2.20 9.37 -21.59
C SER A 358 2.50 10.72 -22.26
N ILE A 359 2.17 11.83 -21.61
CA ILE A 359 2.49 13.19 -22.08
C ILE A 359 4.01 13.38 -22.10
N GLN A 360 4.72 13.04 -21.02
CA GLN A 360 6.19 13.11 -20.97
C GLN A 360 6.83 12.32 -22.11
N GLN A 361 6.45 11.06 -22.29
CA GLN A 361 7.02 10.19 -23.33
C GLN A 361 6.68 10.65 -24.75
N TYR A 362 5.53 11.29 -24.95
CA TYR A 362 5.20 11.90 -26.22
C TYR A 362 6.11 13.08 -26.57
N LEU A 363 6.57 13.84 -25.57
CA LEU A 363 7.41 15.03 -25.77
C LEU A 363 8.90 14.73 -25.95
N VAL A 364 9.41 13.60 -25.44
CA VAL A 364 10.83 13.22 -25.53
C VAL A 364 11.45 13.40 -26.93
N PRO A 365 10.83 12.96 -28.04
CA PRO A 365 11.43 13.11 -29.38
C PRO A 365 11.29 14.50 -30.00
N PHE A 366 10.55 15.44 -29.39
CA PHE A 366 10.21 16.72 -30.03
C PHE A 366 10.75 17.93 -29.26
N SER A 367 11.47 18.82 -29.95
CA SER A 367 11.85 20.13 -29.39
C SER A 367 10.67 21.12 -29.35
N ARG A 368 9.71 20.97 -30.28
CA ARG A 368 8.53 21.81 -30.41
C ARG A 368 7.33 20.98 -30.84
N VAL A 369 6.18 21.20 -30.21
CA VAL A 369 4.93 20.49 -30.50
C VAL A 369 3.77 21.48 -30.54
N THR A 370 2.85 21.35 -31.50
CA THR A 370 1.65 22.20 -31.55
C THR A 370 0.63 21.75 -30.51
N LEU A 371 -0.01 22.71 -29.83
CA LEU A 371 -1.04 22.43 -28.83
C LEU A 371 -2.22 21.66 -29.46
N GLU A 372 -2.59 21.96 -30.71
CA GLU A 372 -3.62 21.24 -31.45
C GLU A 372 -3.33 19.73 -31.58
N SER A 373 -2.07 19.36 -31.90
CA SER A 373 -1.68 17.95 -32.00
C SER A 373 -1.75 17.24 -30.65
N MET A 374 -1.36 17.92 -29.57
CA MET A 374 -1.44 17.37 -28.22
C MET A 374 -2.89 17.21 -27.78
N THR A 375 -3.74 18.21 -28.02
CA THR A 375 -5.17 18.15 -27.72
C THR A 375 -5.82 16.98 -28.47
N LYS A 376 -5.52 16.77 -29.76
CA LYS A 376 -6.06 15.64 -30.53
C LYS A 376 -5.66 14.26 -29.97
N MET A 377 -4.53 14.18 -29.27
CA MET A 377 -3.99 12.95 -28.71
C MET A 377 -4.43 12.70 -27.26
N PHE A 378 -4.57 13.75 -26.45
CA PHE A 378 -4.74 13.65 -25.00
C PHE A 378 -6.01 14.30 -24.45
N ALA A 379 -6.67 15.20 -25.18
CA ALA A 379 -7.93 15.76 -24.69
C ALA A 379 -9.06 14.74 -24.88
N PRO A 380 -9.95 14.55 -23.87
CA PRO A 380 -11.21 13.85 -24.10
C PRO A 380 -11.97 14.59 -25.21
N GLY A 381 -12.65 13.83 -26.09
CA GLY A 381 -13.40 14.41 -27.19
C GLY A 381 -14.35 15.49 -26.68
N VAL A 382 -14.19 16.72 -27.17
CA VAL A 382 -15.01 17.86 -26.74
C VAL A 382 -16.44 17.64 -27.24
N ILE A 383 -17.31 17.11 -26.37
CA ILE A 383 -18.75 17.01 -26.62
C ILE A 383 -19.37 18.29 -26.06
N GLY A 384 -19.60 19.27 -26.94
CA GLY A 384 -20.20 20.56 -26.58
C GLY A 384 -19.31 21.71 -27.05
N GLY A 385 -19.66 22.30 -28.19
CA GLY A 385 -18.86 23.31 -28.89
C GLY A 385 -18.74 24.66 -28.18
N GLN A 386 -17.97 24.76 -27.10
CA GLN A 386 -17.48 26.05 -26.59
C GLN A 386 -16.02 26.02 -26.12
N ALA A 387 -15.36 27.15 -26.38
CA ALA A 387 -13.94 27.50 -26.24
C ALA A 387 -12.97 26.76 -27.18
N ASP A 388 -12.06 27.53 -27.81
CA ASP A 388 -10.96 26.97 -28.59
C ASP A 388 -10.17 26.01 -27.67
N PRO A 389 -9.99 24.73 -28.04
CA PRO A 389 -9.31 23.74 -27.20
C PRO A 389 -7.84 24.08 -26.89
N THR A 390 -7.34 25.16 -27.48
CA THR A 390 -5.95 25.64 -27.38
C THR A 390 -5.82 26.94 -26.59
N ASP A 391 -6.93 27.51 -26.10
CA ASP A 391 -6.88 28.73 -25.29
C ASP A 391 -6.36 28.46 -23.86
N SER A 392 -5.84 29.51 -23.22
CA SER A 392 -5.29 29.48 -21.86
C SER A 392 -6.29 28.97 -20.83
N SER A 393 -7.59 29.14 -21.06
CA SER A 393 -8.66 28.66 -20.17
C SER A 393 -9.08 27.21 -20.43
N SER A 394 -8.51 26.54 -21.43
CA SER A 394 -8.84 25.15 -21.71
C SER A 394 -8.32 24.23 -20.59
N PRO A 395 -9.08 23.19 -20.20
CA PRO A 395 -8.71 22.31 -19.09
C PRO A 395 -7.39 21.57 -19.37
N PHE A 396 -7.10 21.29 -20.64
CA PHE A 396 -5.86 20.64 -21.04
C PHE A 396 -4.65 21.57 -20.95
N VAL A 397 -4.77 22.84 -21.35
CA VAL A 397 -3.66 23.81 -21.19
C VAL A 397 -3.41 24.10 -19.72
N GLN A 398 -4.45 24.18 -18.88
CA GLN A 398 -4.28 24.29 -17.43
C GLN A 398 -3.56 23.07 -16.82
N GLU A 399 -3.91 21.85 -17.23
CA GLU A 399 -3.18 20.63 -16.84
C GLU A 399 -1.69 20.72 -17.23
N LEU A 400 -1.37 21.20 -18.44
CA LEU A 400 0.03 21.39 -18.85
C LEU A 400 0.74 22.47 -18.04
N ILE A 401 0.07 23.57 -17.68
CA ILE A 401 0.62 24.63 -16.83
C ILE A 401 0.95 24.07 -15.44
N GLU A 402 0.04 23.33 -14.83
CA GLU A 402 0.26 22.67 -13.52
C GLU A 402 1.47 21.73 -13.60
N LEU A 403 1.57 20.89 -14.63
CA LEU A 403 2.69 19.97 -14.82
C LEU A 403 4.04 20.67 -15.02
N ILE A 404 4.06 21.85 -15.63
CA ILE A 404 5.27 22.68 -15.78
C ILE A 404 5.62 23.36 -14.44
N GLN A 405 4.64 23.88 -13.72
CA GLN A 405 4.84 24.51 -12.41
C GLN A 405 5.36 23.51 -11.37
N ASP A 406 4.85 22.29 -11.39
CA ASP A 406 5.29 21.18 -10.53
C ASP A 406 6.68 20.64 -10.93
N GLY A 407 7.28 21.14 -12.03
CA GLY A 407 8.58 20.68 -12.53
C GLY A 407 8.56 19.28 -13.15
N THR A 408 7.37 18.70 -13.36
CA THR A 408 7.21 17.38 -13.98
C THR A 408 7.46 17.42 -15.49
N LEU A 409 7.19 18.57 -16.12
CA LEU A 409 7.50 18.84 -17.53
C LEU A 409 8.50 19.99 -17.67
N ASP A 410 9.68 19.72 -18.23
CA ASP A 410 10.67 20.75 -18.59
C ASP A 410 10.36 21.34 -19.97
N ALA A 411 9.30 22.15 -20.02
CA ALA A 411 8.82 22.79 -21.23
C ALA A 411 8.24 24.19 -20.95
N ARG A 412 8.12 24.99 -22.01
CA ARG A 412 7.51 26.33 -21.99
C ARG A 412 6.37 26.38 -23.01
N ILE A 413 5.25 27.02 -22.64
CA ILE A 413 4.11 27.23 -23.54
C ILE A 413 4.24 28.61 -24.19
N ASP A 414 4.31 28.63 -25.52
CA ASP A 414 4.18 29.85 -26.33
C ASP A 414 2.72 29.95 -26.80
N LEU A 415 1.94 30.80 -26.14
CA LEU A 415 0.52 30.99 -26.42
C LEU A 415 0.26 31.76 -27.71
N GLU A 416 1.18 32.63 -28.14
CA GLU A 416 1.05 33.38 -29.39
C GLU A 416 1.13 32.43 -30.59
N LYS A 417 2.08 31.50 -30.55
CA LYS A 417 2.28 30.50 -31.61
C LYS A 417 1.53 29.19 -31.36
N LYS A 418 0.86 29.06 -30.21
CA LYS A 418 0.17 27.85 -29.76
C LYS A 418 1.05 26.59 -29.82
N VAL A 419 2.30 26.71 -29.35
CA VAL A 419 3.27 25.61 -29.32
C VAL A 419 3.84 25.40 -27.92
N LEU A 420 4.06 24.13 -27.57
CA LEU A 420 4.88 23.73 -26.45
C LEU A 420 6.33 23.57 -26.93
N VAL A 421 7.26 24.28 -26.29
CA VAL A 421 8.69 24.26 -26.60
C VAL A 421 9.42 23.57 -25.45
N SER A 422 10.10 22.46 -25.72
CA SER A 422 10.98 21.83 -24.74
C SER A 422 12.15 22.78 -24.43
N ASN A 423 12.46 22.92 -23.14
CA ASN A 423 13.52 23.79 -22.69
C ASN A 423 14.88 23.14 -22.99
N GLN A 424 15.45 23.44 -24.15
CA GLN A 424 16.80 22.96 -24.45
C GLN A 424 17.82 23.83 -23.74
N VAL A 425 18.25 23.37 -22.56
CA VAL A 425 19.39 23.96 -21.87
C VAL A 425 20.65 23.58 -22.64
N ASN A 426 21.42 24.59 -23.07
CA ASN A 426 22.71 24.32 -23.68
C ASN A 426 23.66 23.85 -22.57
N LEU A 427 23.95 22.53 -22.54
CA LEU A 427 24.81 21.91 -21.53
C LEU A 427 26.14 22.64 -21.35
N ARG A 428 26.69 23.19 -22.46
CA ARG A 428 27.94 23.93 -22.42
C ARG A 428 27.80 25.23 -21.63
N THR A 429 26.74 25.99 -21.88
CA THR A 429 26.48 27.26 -21.19
C THR A 429 26.21 27.03 -19.71
N ASP A 430 25.48 25.97 -19.37
CA ASP A 430 25.19 25.61 -17.98
C ASP A 430 26.46 25.22 -17.20
N VAL A 431 27.30 24.37 -17.78
CA VAL A 431 28.62 24.03 -17.19
C VAL A 431 29.50 25.28 -17.05
N GLN A 432 29.51 26.16 -18.06
CA GLN A 432 30.26 27.42 -17.98
C GLN A 432 29.76 28.32 -16.85
N GLN A 433 28.44 28.45 -16.70
CA GLN A 433 27.85 29.26 -15.63
C GLN A 433 28.15 28.67 -14.26
N SER A 434 28.00 27.34 -14.10
CA SER A 434 28.33 26.64 -12.85
C SER A 434 29.80 26.82 -12.43
N ILE A 435 30.72 26.80 -13.40
CA ILE A 435 32.15 27.06 -13.16
C ILE A 435 32.36 28.51 -12.70
N LEU A 436 31.72 29.49 -13.35
CA LEU A 436 31.82 30.90 -12.95
C LEU A 436 31.29 31.14 -11.54
N ASP A 437 30.12 30.58 -11.21
CA ASP A 437 29.53 30.69 -9.87
C ASP A 437 30.43 30.04 -8.80
N SER A 438 31.05 28.91 -9.13
CA SER A 438 32.02 28.23 -8.27
C SER A 438 33.29 29.07 -8.05
N LEU A 439 33.78 29.74 -9.09
CA LEU A 439 34.93 30.64 -9.02
C LEU A 439 34.62 31.88 -8.18
N ASP A 440 33.45 32.49 -8.35
CA ASP A 440 33.04 33.64 -7.55
C ASP A 440 32.92 33.29 -6.05
N ASN A 441 32.37 32.12 -5.74
CA ASN A 441 32.33 31.61 -4.37
C ASN A 441 33.73 31.35 -3.82
N TYR A 442 34.62 30.75 -4.61
CA TYR A 442 36.01 30.54 -4.22
C TYR A 442 36.76 31.86 -3.96
N ILE A 443 36.62 32.85 -4.83
CA ILE A 443 37.23 34.18 -4.66
C ILE A 443 36.70 34.85 -3.40
N ARG A 444 35.38 34.79 -3.16
CA ARG A 444 34.76 35.35 -1.97
C ARG A 444 35.28 34.68 -0.70
N GLU A 445 35.37 33.35 -0.69
CA GLU A 445 35.96 32.61 0.43
C GLU A 445 37.43 32.97 0.66
N ALA A 446 38.23 33.01 -0.39
CA ALA A 446 39.64 33.38 -0.30
C ALA A 446 39.81 34.79 0.29
N HIS A 447 39.00 35.74 -0.17
CA HIS A 447 39.01 37.11 0.35
C HIS A 447 38.61 37.15 1.84
N ILE A 448 37.56 36.43 2.23
CA ILE A 448 37.14 36.33 3.64
C ILE A 448 38.25 35.70 4.49
N ARG A 449 38.94 34.66 4.00
CA ARG A 449 40.06 34.02 4.71
C ARG A 449 41.24 34.98 4.89
N VAL A 450 41.63 35.71 3.84
CA VAL A 450 42.69 36.73 3.93
C VAL A 450 42.30 37.84 4.90
N LEU A 451 41.07 38.33 4.82
CA LEU A 451 40.55 39.34 5.74
C LEU A 451 40.59 38.84 7.20
N ARG A 452 40.18 37.59 7.44
CA ARG A 452 40.26 36.95 8.75
C ARG A 452 41.69 36.85 9.26
N THR A 453 42.64 36.45 8.42
CA THR A 453 44.07 36.41 8.77
C THR A 453 44.57 37.80 9.16
N ASN A 454 44.20 38.84 8.42
CA ASN A 454 44.59 40.22 8.73
C ASN A 454 43.98 40.72 10.05
N ILE A 455 42.70 40.39 10.32
CA ILE A 455 42.02 40.71 11.58
C ILE A 455 42.74 40.04 12.76
N ILE A 456 43.10 38.76 12.63
CA ILE A 456 43.85 38.02 13.67
C ILE A 456 45.24 38.65 13.87
N GLN A 457 45.96 38.98 12.79
CA GLN A 457 47.28 39.62 12.86
C GLN A 457 47.22 41.01 13.51
N ALA A 458 46.15 41.77 13.29
CA ALA A 458 45.91 43.05 13.92
C ALA A 458 45.47 42.95 15.40
N GLY A 459 45.34 41.73 15.95
CA GLY A 459 44.90 41.50 17.32
C GLY A 459 43.41 41.77 17.55
N LEU A 460 42.63 41.91 16.47
CA LEU A 460 41.18 42.16 16.51
C LEU A 460 40.39 40.83 16.59
N GLU A 461 40.98 39.82 17.22
CA GLU A 461 40.32 38.55 17.46
C GLU A 461 39.38 38.67 18.68
N VAL A 462 38.15 38.20 18.52
CA VAL A 462 37.26 37.98 19.67
C VAL A 462 37.78 36.74 20.38
N ARG A 463 38.63 36.96 21.39
CA ARG A 463 39.04 35.89 22.31
C ARG A 463 37.81 35.45 23.09
N ALA A 464 37.56 34.15 23.13
CA ALA A 464 36.65 33.62 24.14
C ALA A 464 37.24 33.97 25.51
N ASP A 465 36.43 34.51 26.41
CA ASP A 465 36.88 34.90 27.76
C ASP A 465 37.37 33.66 28.53
N GLU A 466 38.66 33.39 28.47
CA GLU A 466 39.35 32.54 29.45
C GLU A 466 39.61 33.37 30.72
N ARG A 467 38.53 33.74 31.42
CA ARG A 467 38.61 34.25 32.80
C ARG A 467 37.56 33.58 33.68
N ARG A 468 37.93 32.38 34.14
CA ARG A 468 37.82 31.85 35.51
C ARG A 468 38.43 30.45 35.46
N PRO A 469 39.54 30.13 36.17
CA PRO A 469 39.47 29.95 37.64
C PRO A 469 40.80 30.36 38.35
N LYS A 470 40.86 30.59 39.67
CA LYS A 470 40.75 29.59 40.74
C LYS A 470 40.68 30.31 42.09
N ASP A 471 39.78 29.86 42.97
CA ASP A 471 40.09 29.82 44.40
C ASP A 471 39.97 28.36 44.88
N ASP A 472 41.11 27.92 45.39
CA ASP A 472 41.54 26.81 46.23
C ASP A 472 40.88 25.40 46.33
N ARG A 473 41.81 24.41 46.39
CA ARG A 473 41.83 23.04 46.95
C ARG A 473 41.16 21.84 46.28
N GLY A 474 42.03 20.89 45.89
CA GLY A 474 41.82 19.44 46.09
C GLY A 474 42.39 18.52 45.03
N LYS A 475 43.62 17.99 45.26
CA LYS A 475 44.26 16.72 44.82
C LYS A 475 43.55 15.90 43.71
N GLY A 476 44.15 15.38 42.64
CA GLY A 476 45.54 15.08 42.28
C GLY A 476 45.57 13.78 41.44
N GLY A 477 46.37 13.75 40.34
CA GLY A 477 46.72 12.55 39.52
C GLY A 477 45.59 12.02 38.61
N GLU A 478 45.78 11.52 37.38
CA GLU A 478 46.94 11.17 36.55
C GLU A 478 46.50 11.18 35.07
N ALA A 479 47.48 11.16 34.17
CA ALA A 479 47.39 11.38 32.72
C ALA A 479 47.09 10.11 31.88
N PHE A 480 47.19 10.29 30.55
CA PHE A 480 47.05 9.36 29.40
C PHE A 480 45.64 9.26 28.81
N GLY A 481 45.37 9.41 27.51
CA GLY A 481 46.18 9.66 26.32
C GLY A 481 45.41 9.23 25.05
N ASN A 482 45.69 9.94 23.94
CA ASN A 482 45.66 9.48 22.53
C ASN A 482 44.38 9.44 21.63
N PHE A 483 44.53 10.21 20.53
CA PHE A 483 44.43 9.86 19.09
C PHE A 483 43.13 10.06 18.26
N LEU A 484 43.34 10.76 17.13
CA LEU A 484 42.50 11.02 15.93
C LEU A 484 42.11 9.72 15.18
N PRO A 485 41.13 9.71 14.24
CA PRO A 485 41.34 10.07 12.81
C PRO A 485 40.14 10.77 12.10
N ARG A 486 40.37 11.73 11.17
CA ARG A 486 40.42 11.66 9.67
C ARG A 486 39.15 11.14 8.95
N GLY A 487 38.61 11.97 8.04
CA GLY A 487 37.51 11.65 7.11
C GLY A 487 37.97 11.01 5.79
N PRO A 488 37.11 10.92 4.75
CA PRO A 488 37.50 10.45 3.44
C PRO A 488 37.50 11.55 2.36
N GLY A 489 38.56 11.51 1.55
CA GLY A 489 38.67 12.19 0.26
C GLY A 489 38.13 11.31 -0.87
N VAL A 490 37.91 11.99 -1.99
CA VAL A 490 37.31 11.52 -3.24
C VAL A 490 38.29 10.71 -4.09
N MET A 491 37.83 9.59 -4.63
CA MET A 491 37.99 9.23 -6.04
C MET A 491 36.61 9.00 -6.63
#